data_AF-A0A7W6CTU7-F1
#
_entry.id   AF-A0A7W6CTU7-F1
#
_cell.length_a   1.000
_cell.length_b   1.000
_cell.length_c   1.000
_cell.angle_alpha   90.00
_cell.angle_beta   90.00
_cell.angle_gamma   90.00
#
_symmetry.space_group_name_H-M   'P 1'
#
loop_
_entity.id
_entity.type
_entity.pdbx_description
1 polymer ?
#
loop_
_entity_poly.entity_id
_entity_poly.type
_entity_poly.pdbx_seq_one_letter_code
_entity_poly.pdbx_strand_id
1 'polypeptide(L)'
;MSSIRFSEILVVVVAFGVIISMMLCYRSLRDAKSWSLTDALSEEVPLTKTDADGNPVDAVGKPLPPGQAPITMTLMKASSSRFIAMIGTVAILMLYVGFGLACLRRFADGEDIPDMSKGSSFFYSGIVLFAPYIVNKFSSAFSFFKP
;
A
#
# COMPACT_ATOMS: atom_id res chain seq x y z
N MET A 1 7.65 -45.15 8.92
CA MET A 1 8.11 -43.94 8.21
C MET A 1 6.89 -43.06 7.99
N SER A 2 6.85 -41.89 8.63
CA SER A 2 5.73 -40.95 8.53
C SER A 2 5.61 -40.46 7.09
N SER A 3 4.49 -40.73 6.44
CA SER A 3 4.20 -40.19 5.10
C SER A 3 4.01 -38.69 5.24
N ILE A 4 4.94 -37.90 4.70
CA ILE A 4 4.79 -36.44 4.64
C ILE A 4 3.51 -36.16 3.85
N ARG A 5 2.52 -35.55 4.52
CA ARG A 5 1.22 -35.32 3.90
C ARG A 5 1.35 -34.16 2.90
N PHE A 6 0.66 -34.24 1.76
CA PHE A 6 0.67 -33.18 0.74
C PHE A 6 0.39 -31.77 1.32
N SER A 7 -0.44 -31.69 2.36
CA SER A 7 -0.72 -30.46 3.10
C SER A 7 0.52 -29.85 3.75
N GLU A 8 1.44 -30.67 4.29
CA GLU A 8 2.68 -30.21 4.92
C GLU A 8 3.64 -29.62 3.88
N ILE A 9 3.76 -30.29 2.72
CA ILE A 9 4.57 -29.80 1.59
C ILE A 9 4.01 -28.48 1.08
N LEU A 10 2.69 -28.39 0.89
CA LEU A 10 2.02 -27.16 0.44
C LEU A 10 2.26 -26.00 1.40
N VAL A 11 2.12 -26.21 2.71
CA VAL A 11 2.38 -25.18 3.73
C VAL A 11 3.83 -24.71 3.68
N VAL A 12 4.79 -25.64 3.56
CA VAL A 12 6.22 -25.30 3.46
C VAL A 12 6.51 -24.48 2.21
N VAL A 13 5.97 -24.87 1.05
CA VAL A 13 6.16 -24.15 -0.22
C VAL A 13 5.58 -22.73 -0.14
N VAL A 14 4.37 -22.58 0.39
CA VAL A 14 3.73 -21.26 0.56
C VAL A 14 4.56 -20.40 1.52
N ALA A 15 5.00 -20.95 2.64
CA ALA A 15 5.83 -20.22 3.61
C ALA A 15 7.15 -19.75 2.98
N PHE A 16 7.85 -20.62 2.25
CA PHE A 16 9.07 -20.24 1.53
C PHE A 16 8.81 -19.16 0.47
N GLY A 17 7.73 -19.27 -0.30
CA GLY A 17 7.34 -18.27 -1.29
C GLY A 17 7.10 -16.89 -0.65
N VAL A 18 6.41 -16.85 0.49
CA VAL A 18 6.19 -15.62 1.26
C VAL A 18 7.51 -15.03 1.78
N ILE A 19 8.39 -15.87 2.35
CA ILE A 19 9.69 -15.42 2.86
C ILE A 19 10.56 -14.85 1.73
N ILE A 20 10.65 -15.54 0.59
CA ILE A 20 11.42 -15.08 -0.57
C ILE A 20 10.85 -13.76 -1.09
N SER A 21 9.52 -13.66 -1.25
CA SER A 21 8.87 -12.42 -1.68
C SER A 21 9.17 -11.25 -0.75
N MET A 22 9.06 -11.47 0.57
CA MET A 22 9.38 -10.46 1.58
C MET A 22 10.85 -10.04 1.50
N MET A 23 11.76 -10.99 1.30
CA MET A 23 13.20 -10.72 1.18
C MET A 23 13.52 -9.91 -0.09
N LEU A 24 12.87 -10.23 -1.23
CA LEU A 24 13.01 -9.47 -2.47
C LEU A 24 12.48 -8.04 -2.33
N CYS A 25 11.30 -7.87 -1.72
CA CYS A 25 10.74 -6.55 -1.41
C CYS A 25 11.66 -5.75 -0.49
N TYR A 26 12.14 -6.36 0.60
CA TYR A 26 13.05 -5.70 1.53
C TYR A 26 14.35 -5.27 0.85
N ARG A 27 14.94 -6.15 0.03
CA ARG A 27 16.15 -5.83 -0.72
C ARG A 27 15.92 -4.67 -1.70
N SER A 28 14.82 -4.71 -2.45
CA SER A 28 14.44 -3.64 -3.38
C SER A 28 14.27 -2.29 -2.67
N LEU A 29 13.60 -2.29 -1.51
CA LEU A 29 13.42 -1.09 -0.69
C LEU A 29 14.75 -0.58 -0.10
N ARG A 30 15.65 -1.48 0.29
CA ARG A 30 16.96 -1.13 0.84
C ARG A 30 17.89 -0.55 -0.23
N ASP A 31 17.82 -1.07 -1.45
CA ASP A 31 18.62 -0.59 -2.58
C ASP A 31 18.16 0.81 -3.05
N ALA A 32 16.92 1.19 -2.76
CA ALA A 32 16.38 2.51 -3.02
C ALA A 32 16.87 3.56 -2.00
N LYS A 33 18.00 4.22 -2.29
CA LYS A 33 18.69 5.17 -1.39
C LYS A 33 17.85 6.36 -0.88
N SER A 34 16.78 6.73 -1.60
CA SER A 34 15.91 7.87 -1.25
C SER A 34 14.51 7.45 -0.79
N TRP A 35 14.25 6.14 -0.64
CA TRP A 35 12.92 5.69 -0.30
C TRP A 35 12.60 5.99 1.17
N SER A 36 11.49 6.70 1.40
CA SER A 36 10.95 6.95 2.72
C SER A 36 9.45 6.69 2.72
N LEU A 37 8.97 5.99 3.75
CA LEU A 37 7.55 5.79 3.96
C LEU A 37 6.81 7.12 4.14
N THR A 38 7.45 8.09 4.81
CA THR A 38 6.89 9.42 5.04
C THR A 38 6.70 10.17 3.72
N ASP A 39 7.62 10.01 2.77
CA ASP A 39 7.54 10.60 1.44
C ASP A 39 6.42 9.94 0.62
N ALA A 40 6.32 8.60 0.69
CA ALA A 40 5.22 7.86 0.06
C ALA A 40 3.83 8.22 0.60
N LEU A 41 3.73 8.61 1.87
CA LEU A 41 2.50 9.08 2.52
C LEU A 41 2.29 10.60 2.41
N SER A 42 3.26 11.33 1.86
CA SER A 42 3.14 12.77 1.65
C SER A 42 2.42 13.06 0.35
N GLU A 43 1.78 14.23 0.25
CA GLU A 43 1.12 14.75 -0.94
C GLU A 43 1.71 16.09 -1.34
N GLU A 44 1.65 16.41 -2.63
CA GLU A 44 2.08 17.70 -3.15
C GLU A 44 1.04 18.75 -2.81
N VAL A 45 1.41 19.73 -1.98
CA VAL A 45 0.53 20.84 -1.62
C VAL A 45 1.16 22.14 -2.13
N PRO A 46 0.47 22.91 -2.99
CA PRO A 46 0.92 24.24 -3.37
C PRO A 46 0.77 25.17 -2.16
N LEU A 47 1.88 25.56 -1.55
CA LEU A 47 1.91 26.46 -0.41
C LEU A 47 2.60 27.76 -0.80
N THR A 48 2.03 28.88 -0.36
CA THR A 48 2.72 30.17 -0.41
C THR A 48 3.91 30.13 0.53
N LYS A 49 5.09 30.52 0.04
CA LYS A 49 6.27 30.65 0.90
C LYS A 49 6.11 31.87 1.80
N THR A 50 6.26 31.67 3.10
CA THR A 50 5.98 32.68 4.12
C THR A 50 7.15 32.80 5.10
N ASP A 51 7.46 34.00 5.60
CA ASP A 51 8.44 34.19 6.68
C ASP A 51 7.92 33.68 8.05
N ALA A 52 8.75 33.78 9.09
CA ALA A 52 8.40 33.41 10.46
C ALA A 52 7.24 34.25 11.05
N ASP A 53 6.93 35.39 10.43
CA ASP A 53 5.91 36.35 10.84
C ASP A 53 4.61 36.25 10.00
N GLY A 54 4.54 35.31 9.05
CA GLY A 54 3.33 35.10 8.24
C GLY A 54 3.23 35.95 6.97
N ASN A 55 4.28 36.67 6.56
CA ASN A 55 4.29 37.47 5.34
C ASN A 55 4.79 36.68 4.12
N PRO A 56 4.19 36.85 2.92
CA PRO A 56 4.64 36.18 1.71
C PRO A 56 6.06 36.63 1.33
N VAL A 57 6.95 35.67 1.09
CA VAL A 57 8.35 35.92 0.70
C VAL A 57 8.68 35.36 -0.68
N ASP A 58 9.68 35.95 -1.32
CA ASP A 58 10.20 35.50 -2.60
C ASP A 58 11.00 34.18 -2.48
N ALA A 59 11.43 33.63 -3.62
CA ALA A 59 12.18 32.37 -3.67
C ALA A 59 13.49 32.42 -2.86
N VAL A 60 14.02 33.63 -2.60
CA VAL A 60 15.26 33.91 -1.88
C VAL A 60 15.01 34.25 -0.40
N GLY A 61 13.75 34.36 0.03
CA GLY A 61 13.36 34.64 1.41
C GLY A 61 13.25 36.12 1.75
N LYS A 62 13.16 37.02 0.77
CA LYS A 62 12.88 38.45 0.98
C LYS A 62 11.38 38.71 0.98
N PRO A 63 10.88 39.67 1.80
CA PRO A 63 9.48 40.08 1.79
C PRO A 63 9.05 40.56 0.41
N LEU A 64 7.92 40.05 -0.11
CA LEU A 64 7.36 40.52 -1.37
C LEU A 64 6.82 41.95 -1.20
N PRO A 65 7.10 42.88 -2.14
CA PRO A 65 6.49 44.20 -2.15
C PRO A 65 4.95 44.14 -2.21
N PRO A 66 4.24 45.13 -1.65
CA PRO A 66 2.77 45.18 -1.71
C PRO A 66 2.29 45.14 -3.17
N GLY A 67 1.51 44.12 -3.53
CA GLY A 67 0.91 43.97 -4.86
C GLY A 67 1.55 42.93 -5.80
N GLN A 68 2.60 42.21 -5.39
CA GLN A 68 3.09 41.05 -6.15
C GLN A 68 2.37 39.75 -5.76
N ALA A 69 2.04 38.94 -6.76
CA ALA A 69 1.42 37.64 -6.55
C ALA A 69 2.37 36.72 -5.73
N PRO A 70 1.88 36.04 -4.68
CA PRO A 70 2.72 35.20 -3.85
C PRO A 70 3.32 34.04 -4.65
N ILE A 71 4.58 33.71 -4.38
CA ILE A 71 5.22 32.54 -5.00
C ILE A 71 4.67 31.28 -4.35
N THR A 72 3.92 30.49 -5.12
CA THR A 72 3.45 29.16 -4.75
C THR A 72 4.57 28.15 -4.98
N MET A 73 5.04 27.52 -3.91
CA MET A 73 5.96 26.38 -3.98
C MET A 73 5.17 25.10 -3.69
N THR A 74 5.28 24.11 -4.56
CA THR A 74 4.79 22.76 -4.30
C THR A 74 5.74 22.08 -3.32
N LEU A 75 5.24 21.79 -2.12
CA LEU A 75 5.97 21.08 -1.08
C LEU A 75 5.31 19.73 -0.82
N MET A 76 6.12 18.69 -0.65
CA MET A 76 5.68 17.40 -0.13
C MET A 76 5.33 17.57 1.36
N LYS A 77 4.05 17.39 1.68
CA LYS A 77 3.55 17.48 3.06
C LYS A 77 2.87 16.18 3.46
N ALA A 78 3.10 15.73 4.70
CA ALA A 78 2.46 14.53 5.22
C ALA A 78 0.94 14.61 5.09
N SER A 79 0.32 13.60 4.45
CA SER A 79 -1.12 13.53 4.25
C SER A 79 -1.76 12.59 5.25
N SER A 80 -2.61 13.14 6.14
CA SER A 80 -3.40 12.32 7.08
C SER A 80 -4.36 11.38 6.34
N SER A 81 -4.84 11.77 5.16
CA SER A 81 -5.72 10.93 4.33
C SER A 81 -5.00 9.69 3.81
N ARG A 82 -3.80 9.86 3.23
CA ARG A 82 -2.97 8.73 2.75
C ARG A 82 -2.56 7.80 3.88
N PHE A 83 -2.29 8.36 5.07
CA PHE A 83 -2.00 7.57 6.26
C PHE A 83 -3.20 6.71 6.69
N ILE A 84 -4.40 7.29 6.80
CA ILE A 84 -5.62 6.54 7.14
C ILE A 84 -5.91 5.45 6.11
N ALA A 85 -5.72 5.74 4.81
CA ALA A 85 -5.88 4.75 3.75
C ALA A 85 -4.89 3.58 3.88
N MET A 86 -3.64 3.85 4.26
CA MET A 86 -2.62 2.83 4.52
C MET A 86 -3.00 1.94 5.71
N ILE A 87 -3.43 2.53 6.83
CA ILE A 87 -3.91 1.79 8.01
C ILE A 87 -5.16 0.97 7.68
N GLY A 88 -6.12 1.54 6.95
CA GLY A 88 -7.32 0.84 6.50
C GLY A 88 -7.00 -0.37 5.62
N THR A 89 -6.03 -0.23 4.71
CA THR A 89 -5.56 -1.34 3.86
C THR A 89 -4.92 -2.45 4.71
N VAL A 90 -4.10 -2.11 5.71
CA VAL A 90 -3.53 -3.09 6.64
C VAL A 90 -4.61 -3.81 7.43
N ALA A 91 -5.61 -3.10 7.95
CA ALA A 91 -6.71 -3.70 8.71
C ALA A 91 -7.52 -4.69 7.86
N ILE A 92 -7.86 -4.31 6.62
CA ILE A 92 -8.56 -5.18 5.67
C ILE A 92 -7.70 -6.42 5.35
N LEU A 93 -6.40 -6.24 5.11
CA LEU A 93 -5.48 -7.36 4.84
C LEU A 93 -5.39 -8.33 6.02
N MET A 94 -5.33 -7.83 7.26
CA MET A 94 -5.31 -8.66 8.46
C MET A 94 -6.60 -9.47 8.61
N LEU A 95 -7.75 -8.90 8.24
CA LEU A 95 -9.03 -9.61 8.24
C LEU A 95 -9.03 -10.76 7.23
N TYR A 96 -8.53 -10.53 6.02
CA TYR A 96 -8.36 -11.57 5.01
C TYR A 96 -7.42 -12.69 5.46
N VAL A 97 -6.28 -12.32 6.03
CA VAL A 97 -5.30 -13.30 6.57
C VAL A 97 -5.91 -14.09 7.73
N GLY A 98 -6.63 -13.44 8.65
CA GLY A 98 -7.30 -14.10 9.76
C GLY A 98 -8.35 -15.12 9.30
N PHE A 99 -9.16 -14.76 8.31
CA PHE A 99 -10.13 -15.68 7.72
C PHE A 99 -9.46 -16.86 7.01
N GLY A 100 -8.40 -16.61 6.23
CA GLY A 100 -7.61 -17.66 5.58
C GLY A 100 -6.98 -18.63 6.59
N LEU A 101 -6.41 -18.11 7.68
CA LEU A 101 -5.86 -18.91 8.79
C LEU A 101 -6.93 -19.76 9.48
N ALA A 102 -8.12 -19.21 9.72
CA ALA A 102 -9.24 -19.96 10.30
C ALA A 102 -9.66 -21.14 9.40
N CYS A 103 -9.72 -20.91 8.08
CA CYS A 103 -10.05 -21.96 7.11
C CYS A 103 -8.95 -23.04 7.04
N LEU A 104 -7.68 -22.62 7.02
CA LEU A 104 -6.54 -23.54 7.05
C LEU A 104 -6.50 -24.36 8.34
N ARG A 105 -6.86 -23.75 9.48
CA ARG A 105 -6.93 -24.46 10.76
C ARG A 105 -7.98 -25.57 10.74
N ARG A 106 -9.19 -25.28 10.28
CA ARG A 106 -10.27 -26.27 10.13
C ARG A 106 -9.86 -27.40 9.19
N PHE A 107 -9.26 -27.05 8.05
CA PHE A 107 -8.73 -28.02 7.11
C PHE A 107 -7.64 -28.92 7.74
N ALA A 108 -6.74 -28.34 8.54
CA ALA A 108 -5.69 -29.08 9.24
C ALA A 108 -6.24 -30.00 10.33
N ASP A 109 -7.34 -29.62 10.98
CA ASP A 109 -8.07 -30.44 11.96
C ASP A 109 -8.94 -31.54 11.31
N GLY A 110 -8.97 -31.61 9.97
CA GLY A 110 -9.77 -32.58 9.22
C GLY A 110 -11.27 -32.25 9.21
N GLU A 111 -11.64 -31.03 9.61
CA GLU A 111 -13.00 -30.53 9.50
C GLU A 111 -13.27 -30.00 8.10
N ASP A 112 -14.54 -30.04 7.70
CA ASP A 112 -14.96 -29.45 6.43
C ASP A 112 -14.70 -27.92 6.43
N ILE A 113 -14.19 -27.45 5.29
CA ILE A 113 -14.04 -26.03 5.02
C ILE A 113 -15.47 -25.45 4.93
N PRO A 114 -15.78 -24.36 5.66
CA PRO A 114 -17.11 -23.78 5.64
C PRO A 114 -17.52 -23.38 4.22
N ASP A 115 -18.81 -23.55 3.90
CA ASP A 115 -19.34 -23.17 2.58
C ASP A 115 -19.01 -21.70 2.27
N MET A 116 -18.13 -21.55 1.28
CA MET A 116 -17.59 -20.27 0.84
C MET A 116 -18.61 -19.48 0.01
N SER A 117 -19.79 -20.01 -0.35
CA SER A 117 -20.78 -19.30 -1.16
C SER A 117 -21.21 -17.96 -0.54
N LYS A 118 -21.32 -17.90 0.80
CA LYS A 118 -21.62 -16.68 1.54
C LYS A 118 -20.37 -15.83 1.79
N GLY A 119 -19.22 -16.48 2.01
CA GLY A 119 -17.93 -15.82 2.18
C GLY A 119 -17.45 -15.12 0.92
N SER A 120 -17.67 -15.72 -0.26
CA SER A 120 -17.21 -15.19 -1.55
C SER A 120 -17.80 -13.82 -1.84
N SER A 121 -19.04 -13.54 -1.43
CA SER A 121 -19.64 -12.20 -1.55
C SER A 121 -18.86 -11.14 -0.77
N PHE A 122 -18.26 -11.50 0.37
CA PHE A 122 -17.37 -10.63 1.13
C PHE A 122 -16.02 -10.42 0.44
N PHE A 123 -15.43 -11.48 -0.14
CA PHE A 123 -14.19 -11.35 -0.93
C PHE A 123 -14.40 -10.52 -2.20
N TYR A 124 -15.50 -10.76 -2.93
CA TYR A 124 -15.83 -10.02 -4.14
C TYR A 124 -16.12 -8.55 -3.84
N SER A 125 -16.83 -8.24 -2.75
CA SER A 125 -17.03 -6.83 -2.36
C SER A 125 -15.73 -6.14 -1.96
N GLY A 126 -14.78 -6.86 -1.36
CA GLY A 126 -13.44 -6.33 -1.11
C GLY A 126 -12.64 -6.04 -2.37
N ILE A 127 -12.74 -6.88 -3.41
CA ILE A 127 -12.07 -6.63 -4.70
C ILE A 127 -12.55 -5.30 -5.31
N VAL A 128 -13.84 -4.95 -5.15
CA VAL A 128 -14.38 -3.67 -5.64
C VAL A 128 -13.66 -2.46 -5.02
N LEU A 129 -13.26 -2.54 -3.74
CA LEU A 129 -12.51 -1.47 -3.08
C LEU A 129 -11.11 -1.26 -3.71
N PHE A 130 -10.52 -2.31 -4.28
CA PHE A 130 -9.21 -2.26 -4.93
C PHE A 130 -9.29 -2.20 -6.46
N ALA A 131 -10.49 -2.35 -7.05
CA ALA A 131 -10.69 -2.42 -8.50
C ALA A 131 -10.11 -1.21 -9.25
N PRO A 132 -10.28 0.05 -8.80
CA PRO A 132 -9.68 1.20 -9.48
C PRO A 132 -8.15 1.12 -9.54
N TYR A 133 -7.51 0.63 -8.46
CA TYR A 133 -6.07 0.46 -8.40
C TYR A 133 -5.57 -0.65 -9.32
N ILE A 134 -6.28 -1.78 -9.35
CA ILE A 134 -5.99 -2.90 -10.23
C ILE A 134 -6.04 -2.43 -11.69
N VAL A 135 -7.11 -1.75 -12.10
CA VAL A 135 -7.26 -1.21 -13.47
C VAL A 135 -6.13 -0.23 -13.80
N ASN A 136 -5.78 0.69 -12.90
CA ASN A 136 -4.68 1.64 -13.12
C ASN A 136 -3.32 0.95 -13.28
N LYS A 137 -3.05 -0.11 -12.49
CA LYS A 137 -1.81 -0.89 -12.61
C LYS A 137 -1.75 -1.72 -13.90
N PHE A 138 -2.86 -2.35 -14.29
CA PHE A 138 -2.94 -3.05 -15.58
C PHE A 138 -2.74 -2.08 -16.74
N SER A 139 -3.40 -0.92 -16.73
CA SER A 139 -3.22 0.12 -17.75
C SER A 139 -1.75 0.55 -17.86
N SER A 140 -1.07 0.74 -16.73
CA SER A 140 0.35 1.11 -16.69
C SER A 140 1.29 0.00 -17.18
N ALA A 141 0.93 -1.27 -16.99
CA ALA A 141 1.68 -2.41 -17.50
C ALA A 141 1.52 -2.55 -19.02
N PHE A 142 0.32 -2.25 -19.55
CA PHE A 142 0.07 -2.25 -21.00
C PHE A 142 0.59 -0.99 -21.71
N SER A 143 0.79 0.15 -21.01
CA SER A 143 1.49 1.30 -21.61
C SER A 143 2.95 1.01 -21.93
N PHE A 144 3.57 0.02 -21.30
CA PHE A 144 4.91 -0.48 -21.67
C PHE A 144 4.91 -1.18 -23.04
N PHE A 145 3.76 -1.71 -23.48
CA PHE A 145 3.59 -2.38 -24.78
C PHE A 145 3.02 -1.45 -25.87
N LYS A 146 2.80 -0.17 -25.55
CA LYS A 146 2.37 0.81 -26.53
C LYS A 146 3.63 1.33 -27.26
N PRO A 147 3.66 1.30 -28.61
CA PRO A 147 4.81 1.75 -29.39
C PRO A 147 5.15 3.22 -29.16
#